data_AF-A0A8T3WNY0-F1
#
_entry.id   AF-A0A8T3WNY0-F1
#
_cell.length_a   1.000
_cell.length_b   1.000
_cell.length_c   1.000
_cell.angle_alpha   90.00
_cell.angle_beta   90.00
_cell.angle_gamma   90.00
#
_symmetry.space_group_name_H-M   'P 1'
#
loop_
_entity.id
_entity.type
_entity.pdbx_description
1 polymer ?
#
loop_
_entity_poly.entity_id
_entity_poly.type
_entity_poly.pdbx_seq_one_letter_code
_entity_poly.pdbx_strand_id
1 'polypeptide(L)' 'MQLKREVILMLCNCNYNKTKLLYKISKVVSFIDKHAIHDADKDGHPLCAEEYKELKQDLERHAEKLRVAVEGLSREGKFG' A
#
# COMPACT_ATOMS: atom_id res chain seq x y z
N MET A 1 22.74 -16.36 16.58
CA MET A 1 22.90 -14.88 16.72
C MET A 1 22.91 -14.14 15.37
N GLN A 2 23.49 -14.71 14.31
CA GLN A 2 23.45 -14.17 12.93
C GLN A 2 22.03 -13.97 12.35
N LEU A 3 21.14 -14.94 12.55
CA LEU A 3 19.75 -14.87 12.03
C LEU A 3 18.98 -13.62 12.51
N LYS A 4 19.18 -13.21 13.77
CA LYS A 4 18.54 -11.99 14.33
C LYS A 4 19.08 -10.72 13.68
N ARG A 5 20.37 -10.68 13.31
CA ARG A 5 20.98 -9.52 12.63
C ARG A 5 20.48 -9.40 11.20
N GLU A 6 20.35 -10.50 10.46
CA GLU A 6 19.83 -10.49 9.09
C GLU A 6 18.36 -10.06 9.04
N VAL A 7 17.54 -10.51 9.98
CA VAL A 7 16.14 -10.07 10.12
C VAL A 7 16.05 -8.57 10.43
N ILE A 8 16.91 -8.04 11.32
CA ILE A 8 16.98 -6.61 11.61
C ILE A 8 17.43 -5.81 10.38
N LEU A 9 18.43 -6.29 9.64
CA LEU A 9 18.88 -5.65 8.39
C LEU A 9 17.75 -5.60 7.34
N MET A 10 16.95 -6.67 7.25
CA MET A 10 15.79 -6.74 6.35
C MET A 10 14.68 -5.76 6.79
N LEU A 11 14.44 -5.62 8.09
CA LEU A 11 13.48 -4.65 8.65
C LEU A 11 13.95 -3.20 8.52
N CYS A 12 15.26 -2.96 8.45
CA CYS A 12 15.85 -1.65 8.17
C CYS A 12 16.01 -1.37 6.67
N ASN A 13 15.61 -2.31 5.79
CA ASN A 13 15.68 -2.10 4.35
C ASN A 13 14.49 -1.23 3.90
N CYS A 14 14.79 0.03 3.60
CA CYS A 14 13.84 1.03 3.13
C CYS A 14 13.05 0.54 1.90
N ASN A 15 13.69 -0.15 0.96
CA ASN A 15 13.02 -0.67 -0.24
C ASN A 15 12.05 -1.82 0.12
N TYR A 16 12.48 -2.76 0.96
CA TYR A 16 11.61 -3.83 1.43
C TYR A 16 10.37 -3.27 2.15
N ASN A 17 10.55 -2.28 3.04
CA ASN A 17 9.44 -1.64 3.75
C ASN A 17 8.48 -0.92 2.81
N LYS A 18 9.00 -0.22 1.78
CA LYS A 18 8.17 0.42 0.76
C LYS A 18 7.36 -0.60 -0.05
N THR A 19 8.00 -1.68 -0.53
CA THR A 19 7.30 -2.76 -1.24
C THR A 19 6.26 -3.45 -0.37
N LYS A 20 6.59 -3.71 0.90
CA LYS A 20 5.64 -4.28 1.87
C LYS A 20 4.45 -3.36 2.12
N LEU A 21 4.68 -2.05 2.19
CA LEU A 21 3.61 -1.06 2.34
C LEU A 21 2.73 -0.98 1.10
N LEU A 22 3.31 -1.00 -0.11
CA LEU A 22 2.55 -1.10 -1.38
C LEU A 22 1.62 -2.30 -1.39
N TYR A 23 2.13 -3.48 -1.01
CA TYR A 23 1.33 -4.70 -0.93
C TYR A 23 0.17 -4.60 0.08
N LYS A 24 0.40 -3.95 1.22
CA LYS A 24 -0.66 -3.73 2.21
C LYS A 24 -1.73 -2.76 1.68
N ILE A 25 -1.32 -1.68 1.04
CA ILE A 25 -2.25 -0.70 0.44
C ILE A 25 -3.09 -1.38 -0.64
N SER A 26 -2.50 -2.19 -1.52
CA SER A 26 -3.25 -2.88 -2.58
C SER A 26 -4.28 -3.87 -2.03
N LYS A 27 -3.99 -4.53 -0.90
CA LYS A 27 -4.97 -5.37 -0.19
C LYS A 27 -6.14 -4.57 0.36
N VAL A 28 -5.88 -3.41 0.97
CA VAL A 28 -6.93 -2.54 1.50
C VAL A 28 -7.80 -1.99 0.37
N VAL A 29 -7.18 -1.48 -0.69
CA VAL A 29 -7.90 -1.02 -1.89
C VAL A 29 -8.77 -2.12 -2.47
N SER A 30 -8.24 -3.34 -2.62
CA SER A 30 -9.02 -4.47 -3.12
C SER A 30 -10.16 -4.87 -2.17
N PHE A 31 -10.01 -4.71 -0.85
CA PHE A 31 -11.07 -4.97 0.11
C PHE A 31 -12.18 -3.92 0.00
N ILE A 32 -11.80 -2.64 -0.08
CA ILE A 32 -12.74 -1.53 -0.24
C ILE A 32 -13.58 -1.71 -1.52
N ASP A 33 -12.90 -2.00 -2.63
CA ASP A 33 -13.52 -2.13 -3.95
C ASP A 33 -14.46 -3.34 -4.06
N LYS A 34 -14.09 -4.49 -3.48
CA LYS A 34 -14.87 -5.73 -3.60
C LYS A 34 -15.92 -5.93 -2.52
N HIS A 35 -15.77 -5.27 -1.38
CA HIS A 35 -16.59 -5.54 -0.21
C HIS A 35 -17.13 -4.27 0.43
N ALA A 36 -16.26 -3.40 0.95
CA ALA A 36 -16.70 -2.34 1.87
C ALA A 36 -17.74 -1.38 1.28
N ILE A 37 -17.57 -0.97 0.01
CA ILE A 37 -18.54 -0.12 -0.70
C ILE A 37 -19.87 -0.86 -0.88
N HIS A 38 -19.82 -2.11 -1.33
CA HIS A 38 -21.02 -2.93 -1.56
C HIS A 38 -21.78 -3.23 -0.27
N ASP A 39 -21.08 -3.49 0.82
CA ASP A 39 -21.70 -3.73 2.13
C ASP A 39 -22.39 -2.46 2.64
N ALA A 40 -21.74 -1.29 2.51
CA ALA A 40 -22.34 0.00 2.87
C ALA A 40 -23.58 0.33 2.02
N ASP A 41 -23.54 0.08 0.71
CA ASP A 41 -24.70 0.27 -0.18
C ASP A 41 -25.85 -0.67 0.19
N LYS A 42 -25.54 -1.94 0.48
CA LYS A 42 -26.52 -2.97 0.86
C LYS A 42 -27.23 -2.64 2.17
N ASP A 43 -26.50 -2.09 3.14
CA ASP A 43 -27.03 -1.73 4.46
C ASP A 43 -27.69 -0.33 4.48
N GLY A 44 -27.74 0.36 3.33
CA GLY A 44 -28.39 1.66 3.20
C GLY A 44 -27.61 2.80 3.84
N HIS A 45 -26.27 2.73 3.80
CA HIS A 45 -25.35 3.71 4.36
C HIS A 45 -24.58 4.48 3.26
N PRO A 46 -25.25 5.36 2.48
CA PRO A 46 -24.65 6.01 1.31
C PRO A 46 -23.46 6.91 1.65
N LEU A 47 -23.48 7.60 2.80
CA LEU A 47 -22.34 8.41 3.23
C LEU A 47 -21.10 7.54 3.51
N CYS A 48 -21.28 6.38 4.12
CA CYS A 48 -20.19 5.44 4.37
C CYS A 48 -19.61 4.89 3.06
N ALA A 49 -20.48 4.61 2.07
CA ALA A 49 -20.04 4.19 0.74
C ALA A 49 -19.20 5.27 0.03
N GLU A 50 -19.58 6.55 0.14
CA GLU A 50 -18.79 7.66 -0.40
C GLU A 50 -17.44 7.83 0.32
N GLU A 51 -17.41 7.75 1.66
CA GLU A 51 -16.15 7.78 2.42
C GLU A 51 -15.19 6.66 2.00
N TYR A 52 -15.71 5.45 1.73
CA TYR A 52 -14.90 4.36 1.19
C TYR A 52 -14.37 4.65 -0.21
N LYS A 53 -15.15 5.29 -1.09
CA LYS A 53 -14.70 5.70 -2.42
C LYS A 53 -13.59 6.74 -2.34
N GLU A 54 -13.74 7.75 -1.48
CA GLU A 54 -12.71 8.77 -1.25
C GLU A 54 -11.43 8.15 -0.70
N LEU A 55 -11.55 7.30 0.33
CA LEU A 55 -10.42 6.59 0.92
C LEU A 55 -9.67 5.74 -0.12
N LYS A 56 -10.40 5.03 -0.99
CA LYS A 56 -9.81 4.25 -2.08
C LYS A 56 -8.97 5.14 -3.00
N GLN A 57 -9.51 6.26 -3.44
CA GLN A 57 -8.81 7.18 -4.34
C GLN A 57 -7.54 7.76 -3.70
N ASP A 58 -7.59 8.12 -2.43
CA ASP A 58 -6.41 8.61 -1.71
C ASP A 58 -5.35 7.52 -1.55
N LEU A 59 -5.74 6.30 -1.20
CA LEU A 59 -4.84 5.16 -1.10
C LEU A 59 -4.17 4.83 -2.44
N GLU A 60 -4.91 4.85 -3.54
CA GLU A 60 -4.37 4.64 -4.89
C GLU A 60 -3.36 5.74 -5.27
N ARG A 61 -3.68 7.00 -4.98
CA ARG A 61 -2.78 8.14 -5.20
C ARG A 61 -1.49 8.01 -4.40
N HIS A 62 -1.57 7.59 -3.14
CA HIS A 62 -0.40 7.37 -2.29
C HIS A 62 0.39 6.13 -2.69
N ALA A 63 -0.28 5.05 -3.12
CA ALA A 63 0.37 3.86 -3.66
C ALA A 63 1.19 4.21 -4.91
N GLU A 64 0.66 5.04 -5.80
CA GLU A 64 1.38 5.46 -7.01
C GLU A 64 2.65 6.25 -6.68
N LYS A 65 2.58 7.22 -5.76
CA LYS A 65 3.77 7.96 -5.28
C LYS A 65 4.82 7.02 -4.71
N LEU A 66 4.39 6.01 -3.96
CA LEU A 66 5.27 5.02 -3.35
C LEU A 66 5.87 4.06 -4.39
N ARG A 67 5.11 3.68 -5.43
CA ARG A 67 5.58 2.88 -6.57
C ARG A 67 6.69 3.61 -7.31
N VAL A 68 6.46 4.88 -7.65
CA VAL A 68 7.47 5.74 -8.29
C VAL A 68 8.73 5.84 -7.43
N ALA A 69 8.60 5.97 -6.10
CA ALA A 69 9.76 6.01 -5.21
C ALA A 69 10.55 4.70 -5.15
N VAL A 70 9.89 3.53 -5.29
CA VAL A 70 10.55 2.22 -5.37
C VAL A 70 11.24 2.04 -6.73
N GLU A 71 10.58 2.44 -7.82
CA GLU A 71 11.12 2.36 -9.18
C GLU A 71 12.29 3.33 -9.41
N GLY A 72 12.22 4.54 -8.85
CA GLY A 72 13.28 5.54 -8.90
C GLY A 72 14.57 5.07 -8.23
N LEU A 73 14.47 4.44 -7.05
CA LEU A 73 15.63 3.88 -6.34
C LEU A 73 16.27 2.70 -7.09
N SER A 74 15.47 1.94 -7.84
CA SER A 74 15.99 0.88 -8.72
C SER A 74 16.82 1.41 -9.90
N ARG A 75 16.72 2.72 -10.20
CA ARG A 75 17.53 3.41 -11.22
C ARG A 75 18.82 4.00 -10.64
N GLU A 76 18.82 4.45 -9.38
CA GLU A 76 20.02 4.99 -8.71
C GLU A 76 21.13 3.93 -8.55
N GLY A 77 20.75 2.67 -8.29
CA GLY A 77 21.72 1.55 -8.18
C GLY A 77 22.29 1.05 -9.52
N LYS A 78 21.88 1.60 -10.67
CA LYS A 78 22.39 1.20 -12.00
C LYS A 78 23.51 2.09 -12.55
N PHE A 79 23.83 3.18 -11.84
CA PHE A 79 24.90 4.12 -12.21
C PHE A 79 25.93 4.33 -11.09
N GLY A 80 25.89 3.50 -10.05
CA GLY A 80 26.87 3.46 -8.97
C GLY A 80 27.96 2.42 -9.22
#